data_AF-A0AAX2LCT9-F1
#
_entry.id   AF-A0AAX2LCT9-F1
#
_cell.length_a   1.000
_cell.length_b   1.000
_cell.length_c   1.000
_cell.angle_alpha   90.00
_cell.angle_beta   90.00
_cell.angle_gamma   90.00
#
_symmetry.space_group_name_H-M   'P 1'
#
loop_
_entity.id
_entity.type
_entity.pdbx_description
1 polymer ?
#
loop_
_entity_poly.entity_id
_entity_poly.type
_entity_poly.pdbx_seq_one_letter_code
_entity_poly.pdbx_strand_id
1 'polypeptide(L)'
;METTRELFDKIFENMEKNMLNEENGDYVNSEDGLVYCGKCHTAKQQMANVGGVLRKIPKNCDCRSKEMEKERKEMEEFEHSMHINRLKSMAFDDDLMYKQTFEQEDGSLEHKQAGLNYVKHFEDMEKENIGLILTGAVGTGKTYLASSIANALIEKGISVRMTNFGMILNDMMNLQIDKNMYVKNLNSNRLLIIDDFGIQRDTSFALEHIFNIIDSRYRANKPIIVTTNLSISHLMNTTDLKEKRIYSRLLEMATPIIFNGENHRIKTMREKAMAANLILMEGR
;
A
#
# COMPACT_ATOMS: atom_id res chain seq x y z
N MET A 1 -49.95 -26.90 5.80
CA MET A 1 -49.03 -25.89 5.24
C MET A 1 -49.29 -24.63 6.04
N GLU A 2 -48.40 -24.23 6.94
CA GLU A 2 -48.51 -22.92 7.59
C GLU A 2 -48.52 -21.85 6.50
N THR A 3 -49.50 -20.94 6.55
CA THR A 3 -49.55 -19.84 5.61
C THR A 3 -48.37 -18.91 5.88
N THR A 4 -47.79 -18.31 4.83
CA THR A 4 -46.66 -17.37 4.96
C THR A 4 -46.93 -16.27 5.99
N ARG A 5 -48.20 -15.87 6.16
CA ARG A 5 -48.67 -14.89 7.14
C ARG A 5 -48.52 -15.36 8.60
N GLU A 6 -48.90 -16.60 8.90
CA GLU A 6 -48.75 -17.19 10.24
C GLU A 6 -47.28 -17.36 10.65
N LEU A 7 -46.40 -17.65 9.68
CA LEU A 7 -44.96 -17.74 9.91
C LEU A 7 -44.37 -16.37 10.28
N PHE A 8 -44.76 -15.30 9.57
CA PHE A 8 -44.33 -13.94 9.90
C PHE A 8 -44.86 -13.50 11.27
N ASP A 9 -46.12 -13.76 11.58
CA ASP A 9 -46.70 -13.37 12.88
C ASP A 9 -45.99 -14.04 14.06
N LYS A 10 -45.66 -15.34 13.94
CA LYS A 10 -44.83 -16.04 14.95
C LYS A 10 -43.42 -15.45 15.10
N ILE A 11 -42.79 -15.02 14.01
CA ILE A 11 -41.47 -14.39 14.06
C ILE A 11 -41.54 -13.06 14.81
N PHE A 12 -42.55 -12.23 14.55
CA PHE A 12 -42.71 -10.95 15.23
C PHE A 12 -43.07 -11.10 16.72
N GLU A 13 -43.95 -12.03 17.08
CA GLU A 13 -44.27 -12.33 18.49
C GLU A 13 -43.03 -12.84 19.25
N ASN A 14 -42.20 -13.68 18.63
CA ASN A 14 -40.94 -14.13 19.23
C ASN A 14 -39.89 -13.00 19.35
N MET A 15 -39.88 -12.05 18.41
CA MET A 15 -39.03 -10.86 18.52
C MET A 15 -39.47 -9.93 19.65
N GLU A 16 -40.78 -9.78 19.89
CA GLU A 16 -41.29 -8.97 21.02
C GLU A 16 -40.99 -9.60 22.38
N LYS A 17 -41.07 -10.93 22.52
CA LYS A 17 -40.78 -11.62 23.80
C LYS A 17 -39.33 -11.54 24.25
N ASN A 18 -38.37 -11.43 23.33
CA ASN A 18 -36.93 -11.41 23.64
C ASN A 18 -36.34 -9.98 23.76
N MET A 19 -37.19 -8.95 23.76
CA MET A 19 -36.76 -7.54 23.74
C MET A 19 -36.53 -6.92 25.10
N LEU A 20 -37.33 -7.31 26.10
CA LEU A 20 -37.25 -6.81 27.46
C LEU A 20 -36.17 -7.58 28.20
N ASN A 21 -35.09 -6.89 28.55
CA ASN A 21 -34.08 -7.42 29.45
C ASN A 21 -34.27 -6.80 30.84
N GLU A 22 -34.89 -7.58 31.73
CA GLU A 22 -35.17 -7.16 33.12
C GLU A 22 -33.88 -6.89 33.91
N GLU A 23 -32.77 -7.60 33.63
CA GLU A 23 -31.47 -7.37 34.28
C GLU A 23 -30.84 -6.03 33.89
N ASN A 24 -31.15 -5.52 32.69
CA ASN A 24 -30.75 -4.18 32.22
C ASN A 24 -31.70 -3.07 32.67
N GLY A 25 -32.82 -3.40 33.34
CA GLY A 25 -33.86 -2.47 33.74
C GLY A 25 -34.72 -1.94 32.58
N ASP A 26 -34.78 -2.67 31.46
CA ASP A 26 -35.60 -2.28 30.31
C ASP A 26 -37.10 -2.24 30.68
N TYR A 27 -37.84 -1.28 30.12
CA TYR A 27 -39.25 -1.06 30.45
C TYR A 27 -40.08 -0.75 29.22
N VAL A 28 -41.40 -0.95 29.30
CA VAL A 28 -42.34 -0.50 28.27
C VAL A 28 -42.81 0.90 28.62
N ASN A 29 -42.63 1.86 27.72
CA ASN A 29 -43.13 3.22 27.92
C ASN A 29 -44.65 3.26 27.77
N SER A 30 -45.35 3.89 28.73
CA SER A 30 -46.80 3.95 28.76
C SER A 30 -47.39 4.90 27.71
N GLU A 31 -46.61 5.86 27.20
CA GLU A 31 -47.09 6.84 26.21
C GLU A 31 -47.20 6.28 24.80
N ASP A 32 -46.21 5.48 24.37
CA ASP A 32 -46.11 4.94 23.00
C ASP A 32 -46.20 3.40 22.93
N GLY A 33 -46.17 2.72 24.08
CA GLY A 33 -46.20 1.27 24.17
C GLY A 33 -44.95 0.57 23.63
N LEU A 34 -43.84 1.28 23.44
CA LEU A 34 -42.58 0.74 22.92
C LEU A 34 -41.65 0.31 24.08
N VAL A 35 -40.78 -0.66 23.82
CA VAL A 35 -39.72 -1.05 24.76
C VAL A 35 -38.58 -0.02 24.75
N TYR A 36 -38.18 0.44 25.93
CA TYR A 36 -37.10 1.37 26.18
C TYR A 36 -35.97 0.71 26.97
N CYS A 37 -34.74 1.13 26.70
CA CYS A 37 -33.58 0.62 27.41
C CYS A 37 -33.47 1.21 28.83
N GLY A 38 -33.26 0.37 29.84
CA GLY A 38 -33.10 0.79 31.23
C GLY A 38 -31.81 1.56 31.53
N LYS A 39 -30.80 1.44 30.66
CA LYS A 39 -29.50 2.12 30.84
C LYS A 39 -29.43 3.52 30.25
N CYS A 40 -30.04 3.72 29.08
CA CYS A 40 -29.94 4.99 28.34
C CYS A 40 -31.29 5.62 28.01
N HIS A 41 -32.40 5.00 28.42
CA HIS A 41 -33.76 5.51 28.26
C HIS A 41 -34.14 5.88 26.82
N THR A 42 -33.56 5.19 25.84
CA THR A 42 -33.93 5.32 24.43
C THR A 42 -34.66 4.08 23.94
N ALA A 43 -35.52 4.26 22.95
CA ALA A 43 -36.37 3.22 22.42
C ALA A 43 -35.54 2.09 21.76
N LYS A 44 -35.82 0.85 22.14
CA LYS A 44 -35.34 -0.39 21.52
C LYS A 44 -36.29 -0.91 20.43
N GLN A 45 -37.37 -0.18 20.18
CA GLN A 45 -38.37 -0.50 19.17
C GLN A 45 -38.78 0.77 18.41
N GLN A 46 -39.30 0.57 17.21
CA GLN A 46 -39.92 1.62 16.41
C GLN A 46 -41.11 1.05 15.65
N MET A 47 -42.05 1.90 15.27
CA MET A 47 -43.13 1.52 14.36
C MET A 47 -42.65 1.60 12.92
N ALA A 48 -42.78 0.52 12.16
CA ALA A 48 -42.47 0.51 10.73
C ALA A 48 -43.56 -0.20 9.94
N ASN A 49 -43.77 0.22 8.68
CA ASN A 49 -44.68 -0.45 7.77
C ASN A 49 -43.98 -1.67 7.15
N VAL A 50 -44.44 -2.86 7.51
CA VAL A 50 -43.93 -4.13 6.98
C VAL A 50 -45.08 -4.83 6.25
N GLY A 51 -44.98 -4.93 4.93
CA GLY A 51 -46.00 -5.59 4.10
C GLY A 51 -47.38 -4.92 4.12
N GLY A 52 -47.43 -3.58 4.28
CA GLY A 52 -48.68 -2.81 4.30
C GLY A 52 -49.32 -2.67 5.69
N VAL A 53 -48.71 -3.24 6.73
CA VAL A 53 -49.21 -3.19 8.12
C VAL A 53 -48.18 -2.52 9.02
N LEU A 54 -48.62 -1.58 9.85
CA LEU A 54 -47.77 -0.96 10.86
C LEU A 54 -47.48 -1.98 11.98
N ARG A 55 -46.20 -2.27 12.22
CA ARG A 55 -45.75 -3.23 13.24
C ARG A 55 -44.63 -2.64 14.08
N LYS A 56 -44.54 -3.06 15.34
CA LYS A 56 -43.38 -2.79 16.20
C LYS A 56 -42.21 -3.64 15.71
N ILE A 57 -41.10 -2.99 15.36
CA ILE A 57 -39.89 -3.68 14.93
C ILE A 57 -38.72 -3.31 15.85
N PRO A 58 -37.72 -4.20 15.98
CA PRO A 58 -36.47 -3.91 16.66
C PRO A 58 -35.76 -2.65 16.16
N LYS A 59 -35.20 -1.88 17.08
CA LYS A 59 -34.22 -0.81 16.84
C LYS A 59 -33.16 -0.86 17.94
N ASN A 60 -31.94 -0.46 17.62
CA ASN A 60 -30.89 -0.34 18.62
C ASN A 60 -31.11 0.90 19.50
N CYS A 61 -31.04 0.73 20.83
CA CYS A 61 -30.88 1.86 21.76
C CYS A 61 -29.62 2.65 21.42
N ASP A 62 -29.49 3.87 21.94
CA ASP A 62 -28.28 4.67 21.81
C ASP A 62 -27.05 3.95 22.38
N CYS A 63 -27.22 3.21 23.48
CA CYS A 63 -26.17 2.40 24.08
C CYS A 63 -25.55 1.39 23.09
N ARG A 64 -26.42 0.58 22.50
CA ARG A 64 -26.07 -0.47 21.55
C ARG A 64 -25.60 0.11 20.21
N SER A 65 -26.19 1.23 19.79
CA SER A 65 -25.75 1.96 18.59
C SER A 65 -24.33 2.49 18.73
N LYS A 66 -23.96 3.04 19.90
CA LYS A 66 -22.58 3.48 20.17
C LYS A 66 -21.60 2.31 20.25
N GLU A 67 -21.99 1.19 20.86
CA GLU A 67 -21.18 -0.02 20.93
C GLU A 67 -20.89 -0.59 19.54
N MET A 68 -21.90 -0.80 18.70
CA MET A 68 -21.69 -1.29 17.35
C MET A 68 -20.92 -0.31 16.47
N GLU A 69 -21.09 1.01 16.65
CA GLU A 69 -20.29 1.98 15.92
C GLU A 69 -18.81 1.91 16.31
N LYS A 70 -18.51 1.62 17.58
CA LYS A 70 -17.15 1.35 18.04
C LYS A 70 -16.62 0.04 17.45
N GLU A 71 -17.38 -1.06 17.53
CA GLU A 71 -17.01 -2.36 16.93
C GLU A 71 -16.79 -2.25 15.42
N ARG A 72 -17.64 -1.49 14.71
CA ARG A 72 -17.51 -1.22 13.27
C ARG A 72 -16.21 -0.48 12.96
N LYS A 73 -15.89 0.56 13.72
CA LYS A 73 -14.62 1.30 13.55
C LYS A 73 -13.41 0.41 13.81
N GLU A 74 -13.43 -0.38 14.89
CA GLU A 74 -12.35 -1.32 15.21
C GLU A 74 -12.17 -2.37 14.11
N MET A 75 -13.27 -2.88 13.54
CA MET A 75 -13.24 -3.79 12.40
C MET A 75 -12.68 -3.13 11.14
N GLU A 76 -13.11 -1.91 10.82
CA GLU A 76 -12.60 -1.14 9.67
C GLU A 76 -11.11 -0.82 9.80
N GLU A 77 -10.66 -0.43 10.99
CA GLU A 77 -9.24 -0.21 11.28
C GLU A 77 -8.43 -1.51 11.16
N PHE A 78 -8.98 -2.63 11.64
CA PHE A 78 -8.34 -3.94 11.54
C PHE A 78 -8.24 -4.39 10.07
N GLU A 79 -9.32 -4.31 9.30
CA GLU A 79 -9.34 -4.64 7.88
C GLU A 79 -8.37 -3.76 7.08
N HIS A 80 -8.36 -2.46 7.36
CA HIS A 80 -7.43 -1.53 6.76
C HIS A 80 -5.98 -1.92 7.08
N SER A 81 -5.65 -2.13 8.36
CA SER A 81 -4.31 -2.54 8.79
C SER A 81 -3.86 -3.86 8.13
N MET A 82 -4.74 -4.85 8.04
CA MET A 82 -4.46 -6.12 7.35
C MET A 82 -4.20 -5.92 5.85
N HIS A 83 -4.96 -5.03 5.21
CA HIS A 83 -4.74 -4.68 3.82
C HIS A 83 -3.38 -4.01 3.59
N ILE A 84 -3.03 -3.01 4.42
CA ILE A 84 -1.72 -2.33 4.35
C ILE A 84 -0.57 -3.32 4.57
N ASN A 85 -0.66 -4.18 5.58
CA ASN A 85 0.37 -5.20 5.86
C ASN A 85 0.56 -6.18 4.70
N ARG A 86 -0.54 -6.57 4.04
CA ARG A 86 -0.48 -7.40 2.83
C ARG A 86 0.19 -6.65 1.67
N LEU A 87 -0.12 -5.37 1.47
CA LEU A 87 0.54 -4.59 0.41
C LEU A 87 2.04 -4.46 0.67
N LYS A 88 2.44 -4.20 1.92
CA LYS A 88 3.86 -4.13 2.29
C LYS A 88 4.61 -5.43 2.02
N SER A 89 4.02 -6.57 2.40
CA SER A 89 4.64 -7.89 2.17
C SER A 89 4.78 -8.26 0.70
N MET A 90 3.89 -7.74 -0.15
CA MET A 90 4.00 -7.91 -1.60
C MET A 90 4.95 -6.90 -2.26
N ALA A 91 5.17 -5.74 -1.62
CA ALA A 91 5.95 -4.66 -2.19
C ALA A 91 7.45 -4.90 -2.11
N PHE A 92 7.93 -5.33 -0.94
CA PHE A 92 9.35 -5.38 -0.61
C PHE A 92 9.85 -6.81 -0.38
N ASP A 93 11.04 -7.10 -0.91
CA ASP A 93 11.73 -8.37 -0.66
C ASP A 93 12.68 -8.30 0.55
N ASP A 94 13.02 -7.10 1.03
CA ASP A 94 14.02 -6.86 2.08
C ASP A 94 13.41 -6.03 3.24
N ASP A 95 13.60 -6.52 4.47
CA ASP A 95 13.22 -5.89 5.74
C ASP A 95 13.73 -4.44 5.88
N LEU A 96 14.87 -4.10 5.27
CA LEU A 96 15.42 -2.74 5.34
C LEU A 96 14.49 -1.71 4.68
N MET A 97 13.83 -2.09 3.58
CA MET A 97 12.99 -1.16 2.81
C MET A 97 11.71 -0.80 3.56
N TYR A 98 11.21 -1.68 4.44
CA TYR A 98 10.05 -1.39 5.30
C TYR A 98 10.28 -0.22 6.25
N LYS A 99 11.53 0.03 6.64
CA LYS A 99 11.92 1.08 7.60
C LYS A 99 12.28 2.40 6.91
N GLN A 100 12.39 2.42 5.58
CA GLN A 100 12.74 3.63 4.85
C GLN A 100 11.48 4.46 4.59
N THR A 101 11.14 5.36 5.51
CA THR A 101 9.99 6.27 5.40
C THR A 101 10.41 7.73 5.48
N PHE A 102 9.54 8.65 5.05
CA PHE A 102 9.83 10.09 5.12
C PHE A 102 9.95 10.62 6.55
N GLU A 103 9.35 9.94 7.52
CA GLU A 103 9.35 10.26 8.95
C GLU A 103 10.62 9.79 9.66
N GLN A 104 11.22 8.68 9.21
CA GLN A 104 12.46 8.12 9.80
C GLN A 104 13.74 8.70 9.20
N GLU A 105 13.60 9.66 8.29
CA GLU A 105 14.68 10.29 7.56
C GLU A 105 15.38 11.36 8.43
N ASP A 106 16.71 11.47 8.34
CA ASP A 106 17.56 12.26 9.26
C ASP A 106 17.77 13.73 8.84
N GLY A 107 16.98 14.22 7.88
CA GLY A 107 17.06 15.55 7.27
C GLY A 107 18.08 15.67 6.12
N SER A 108 18.79 14.60 5.77
CA SER A 108 19.84 14.60 4.74
C SER A 108 19.40 14.09 3.36
N LEU A 109 18.17 13.60 3.22
CA LEU A 109 17.62 13.05 1.98
C LEU A 109 17.35 14.14 0.94
N GLU A 110 18.14 14.10 -0.14
CA GLU A 110 17.92 14.95 -1.32
C GLU A 110 16.54 14.67 -1.95
N HIS A 111 15.90 15.71 -2.48
CA HIS A 111 14.61 15.62 -3.19
C HIS A 111 13.43 15.09 -2.36
N LYS A 112 13.50 15.12 -1.02
CA LYS A 112 12.39 14.75 -0.12
C LYS A 112 11.06 15.40 -0.52
N GLN A 113 11.05 16.70 -0.80
CA GLN A 113 9.85 17.43 -1.19
C GLN A 113 9.28 16.95 -2.54
N ALA A 114 10.14 16.58 -3.49
CA ALA A 114 9.69 16.03 -4.77
C ALA A 114 9.01 14.67 -4.56
N GLY A 115 9.58 13.81 -3.70
CA GLY A 115 8.94 12.53 -3.32
C GLY A 115 7.60 12.73 -2.62
N LEU A 116 7.52 13.65 -1.65
CA LEU A 116 6.26 13.99 -0.98
C LEU A 116 5.21 14.52 -1.96
N ASN A 117 5.61 15.38 -2.90
CA ASN A 117 4.72 15.89 -3.94
C ASN A 117 4.24 14.78 -4.89
N TYR A 118 5.13 13.86 -5.29
CA TYR A 118 4.77 12.70 -6.10
C TYR A 118 3.73 11.83 -5.40
N VAL A 119 3.91 11.55 -4.10
CA VAL A 119 2.93 10.80 -3.28
C VAL A 119 1.61 11.56 -3.13
N LYS A 120 1.66 12.88 -2.98
CA LYS A 120 0.48 13.74 -2.85
C LYS A 120 -0.35 13.74 -4.14
N HIS A 121 0.31 13.81 -5.29
CA HIS A 121 -0.31 13.92 -6.62
C HIS A 121 -0.29 12.61 -7.41
N PHE A 122 -0.19 11.46 -6.72
CA PHE A 122 0.02 10.18 -7.40
C PHE A 122 -1.11 9.80 -8.37
N GLU A 123 -2.36 10.17 -8.08
CA GLU A 123 -3.48 9.90 -8.99
C GLU A 123 -3.32 10.62 -10.34
N ASP A 124 -2.85 11.88 -10.32
CA ASP A 124 -2.52 12.63 -11.52
C ASP A 124 -1.30 12.01 -12.24
N MET A 125 -0.26 11.64 -11.48
CA MET A 125 0.94 10.99 -12.03
C MET A 125 0.62 9.64 -12.67
N GLU A 126 -0.26 8.85 -12.07
CA GLU A 126 -0.69 7.55 -12.63
C GLU A 126 -1.51 7.75 -13.90
N LYS A 127 -2.45 8.69 -13.89
CA LYS A 127 -3.31 8.99 -15.04
C LYS A 127 -2.50 9.45 -16.26
N GLU A 128 -1.51 10.31 -16.04
CA GLU A 128 -0.63 10.83 -17.08
C GLU A 128 0.58 9.92 -17.34
N ASN A 129 0.68 8.76 -16.66
CA ASN A 129 1.77 7.80 -16.76
C ASN A 129 3.17 8.41 -16.55
N ILE A 130 3.29 9.24 -15.51
CA ILE A 130 4.52 9.95 -15.13
C ILE A 130 5.23 9.16 -14.04
N GLY A 131 6.34 8.53 -14.41
CA GLY A 131 7.31 7.90 -13.52
C GLY A 131 8.49 8.81 -13.16
N LEU A 132 9.48 8.25 -12.44
CA LEU A 132 10.72 8.97 -12.07
C LEU A 132 11.97 8.15 -12.41
N ILE A 133 13.04 8.83 -12.85
CA ILE A 133 14.37 8.24 -12.97
C ILE A 133 15.26 8.92 -11.93
N LEU A 134 15.47 8.27 -10.79
CA LEU A 134 16.37 8.75 -9.74
C LEU A 134 17.79 8.37 -10.14
N THR A 135 18.63 9.36 -10.45
CA THR A 135 19.93 9.14 -11.12
C THR A 135 21.04 9.91 -10.42
N GLY A 136 22.20 9.30 -10.20
CA GLY A 136 23.31 9.96 -9.50
C GLY A 136 24.30 9.00 -8.87
N ALA A 137 25.30 9.50 -8.15
CA ALA A 137 26.38 8.68 -7.57
C ALA A 137 25.88 7.66 -6.53
N VAL A 138 26.69 6.63 -6.25
CA VAL A 138 26.34 5.59 -5.27
C VAL A 138 26.20 6.20 -3.87
N GLY A 139 25.17 5.78 -3.14
CA GLY A 139 24.99 6.14 -1.74
C GLY A 139 24.43 7.53 -1.48
N THR A 140 23.88 8.21 -2.49
CA THR A 140 23.24 9.55 -2.37
C THR A 140 21.77 9.53 -1.95
N GLY A 141 21.20 8.37 -1.61
CA GLY A 141 19.82 8.26 -1.10
C GLY A 141 18.73 7.95 -2.13
N LYS A 142 19.07 7.65 -3.39
CA LYS A 142 18.09 7.28 -4.44
C LYS A 142 17.13 6.16 -4.04
N THR A 143 17.67 5.02 -3.61
CA THR A 143 16.89 3.87 -3.13
C THR A 143 16.02 4.25 -1.93
N TYR A 144 16.56 5.06 -1.01
CA TYR A 144 15.82 5.50 0.17
C TYR A 144 14.61 6.36 -0.23
N LEU A 145 14.77 7.29 -1.17
CA LEU A 145 13.65 8.09 -1.68
C LEU A 145 12.60 7.20 -2.36
N ALA A 146 13.03 6.24 -3.19
CA ALA A 146 12.12 5.31 -3.86
C ALA A 146 11.33 4.44 -2.86
N SER A 147 12.00 3.86 -1.85
CA SER A 147 11.35 3.12 -0.76
C SER A 147 10.40 4.00 0.06
N SER A 148 10.78 5.26 0.33
CA SER A 148 9.95 6.21 1.07
C SER A 148 8.66 6.55 0.30
N ILE A 149 8.77 6.76 -1.01
CA ILE A 149 7.60 6.92 -1.89
C ILE A 149 6.73 5.66 -1.85
N ALA A 150 7.34 4.47 -1.97
CA ALA A 150 6.61 3.20 -1.92
C ALA A 150 5.83 3.04 -0.61
N ASN A 151 6.49 3.20 0.54
CA ASN A 151 5.86 3.10 1.85
C ASN A 151 4.70 4.08 1.98
N ALA A 152 4.90 5.35 1.63
CA ALA A 152 3.85 6.37 1.76
C ALA A 152 2.65 6.14 0.82
N LEU A 153 2.86 5.53 -0.36
CA LEU A 153 1.77 5.11 -1.25
C LEU A 153 1.05 3.88 -0.70
N ILE A 154 1.79 2.91 -0.16
CA ILE A 154 1.21 1.71 0.43
C ILE A 154 0.30 2.08 1.60
N GLU A 155 0.70 3.02 2.48
CA GLU A 155 -0.15 3.54 3.56
C GLU A 155 -1.46 4.18 3.05
N LYS A 156 -1.52 4.59 1.78
CA LYS A 156 -2.75 5.05 1.11
C LYS A 156 -3.56 3.93 0.45
N GLY A 157 -3.19 2.66 0.66
CA GLY A 157 -3.81 1.50 0.00
C GLY A 157 -3.43 1.32 -1.47
N ILE A 158 -2.34 1.95 -1.93
CA ILE A 158 -1.89 1.88 -3.32
C ILE A 158 -0.92 0.71 -3.47
N SER A 159 -1.18 -0.17 -4.45
CA SER A 159 -0.30 -1.31 -4.73
C SER A 159 1.00 -0.87 -5.39
N VAL A 160 2.12 -1.14 -4.73
CA VAL A 160 3.47 -0.86 -5.21
C VAL A 160 4.26 -2.15 -5.20
N ARG A 161 5.09 -2.38 -6.22
CA ARG A 161 6.13 -3.44 -6.20
C ARG A 161 7.49 -2.80 -6.36
N MET A 162 8.40 -3.03 -5.42
CA MET A 162 9.79 -2.59 -5.50
C MET A 162 10.70 -3.81 -5.59
N THR A 163 11.53 -3.87 -6.63
CA THR A 163 12.44 -4.99 -6.87
C THR A 163 13.66 -4.52 -7.65
N ASN A 164 14.59 -5.41 -8.00
CA ASN A 164 15.72 -5.11 -8.87
C ASN A 164 15.83 -6.15 -9.99
N PHE A 165 16.60 -5.83 -11.03
CA PHE A 165 16.72 -6.75 -12.16
C PHE A 165 17.40 -8.09 -11.81
N GLY A 166 18.22 -8.14 -10.77
CA GLY A 166 18.83 -9.41 -10.35
C GLY A 166 17.83 -10.39 -9.81
N MET A 167 16.91 -9.91 -8.98
CA MET A 167 15.81 -10.71 -8.45
C MET A 167 14.86 -11.14 -9.56
N ILE A 168 14.48 -10.21 -10.43
CA ILE A 168 13.66 -10.49 -11.61
C ILE A 168 14.30 -11.58 -12.49
N LEU A 169 15.58 -11.45 -12.81
CA LEU A 169 16.27 -12.41 -13.68
C LEU A 169 16.38 -13.77 -13.00
N ASN A 170 16.65 -13.81 -11.70
CA ASN A 170 16.67 -15.05 -10.92
C ASN A 170 15.30 -15.75 -10.96
N ASP A 171 14.21 -15.01 -10.76
CA ASP A 171 12.85 -15.54 -10.88
C ASP A 171 12.58 -16.04 -12.30
N MET A 172 12.99 -15.30 -13.32
CA MET A 172 12.81 -15.68 -14.73
C MET A 172 13.66 -16.88 -15.17
N MET A 173 14.74 -17.20 -14.46
CA MET A 173 15.52 -18.41 -14.69
C MET A 173 14.86 -19.67 -14.11
N ASN A 174 13.91 -19.50 -13.18
CA ASN A 174 13.16 -20.61 -12.63
C ASN A 174 12.17 -21.17 -13.67
N LEU A 175 12.40 -22.40 -14.13
CA LEU A 175 11.59 -23.08 -15.15
C LEU A 175 10.13 -23.34 -14.73
N GLN A 176 9.83 -23.28 -13.43
CA GLN A 176 8.47 -23.46 -12.92
C GLN A 176 7.63 -22.17 -13.01
N ILE A 177 8.27 -21.03 -13.27
CA ILE A 177 7.59 -19.74 -13.34
C ILE A 177 7.13 -19.47 -14.77
N ASP A 178 5.83 -19.28 -14.94
CA ASP A 178 5.30 -18.72 -16.18
C ASP A 178 5.73 -17.25 -16.29
N LYS A 179 6.68 -17.00 -17.20
CA LYS A 179 7.26 -15.67 -17.45
C LYS A 179 6.21 -14.63 -17.84
N ASN A 180 5.17 -15.01 -18.59
CA ASN A 180 4.11 -14.10 -18.98
C ASN A 180 3.24 -13.75 -17.78
N MET A 181 2.94 -14.73 -16.92
CA MET A 181 2.23 -14.50 -15.67
C MET A 181 3.03 -13.60 -14.72
N TYR A 182 4.34 -13.81 -14.62
CA TYR A 182 5.23 -12.99 -13.82
C TYR A 182 5.19 -11.51 -14.26
N VAL A 183 5.34 -11.25 -15.57
CA VAL A 183 5.24 -9.88 -16.11
C VAL A 183 3.85 -9.29 -15.88
N LYS A 184 2.77 -10.08 -16.03
CA LYS A 184 1.41 -9.64 -15.69
C LYS A 184 1.27 -9.26 -14.22
N ASN A 185 1.87 -10.04 -13.31
CA ASN A 185 1.87 -9.76 -11.88
C ASN A 185 2.65 -8.48 -11.55
N LEU A 186 3.79 -8.23 -12.19
CA LEU A 186 4.47 -6.94 -12.05
C LEU A 186 3.57 -5.79 -12.51
N ASN A 187 2.87 -5.98 -13.62
CA ASN A 187 1.95 -4.99 -14.18
C ASN A 187 0.64 -4.81 -13.41
N SER A 188 0.25 -5.73 -12.52
CA SER A 188 -0.97 -5.58 -11.73
C SER A 188 -0.85 -4.43 -10.72
N ASN A 189 0.36 -4.18 -10.20
CA ASN A 189 0.67 -3.09 -9.29
C ASN A 189 0.48 -1.72 -9.95
N ARG A 190 -0.06 -0.76 -9.20
CA ARG A 190 -0.26 0.63 -9.65
C ARG A 190 1.09 1.35 -9.88
N LEU A 191 2.09 1.06 -9.05
CA LEU A 191 3.46 1.52 -9.25
C LEU A 191 4.46 0.35 -9.28
N LEU A 192 5.40 0.38 -10.21
CA LEU A 192 6.56 -0.51 -10.25
C LEU A 192 7.81 0.31 -9.98
N ILE A 193 8.63 -0.15 -9.04
CA ILE A 193 9.92 0.46 -8.72
C ILE A 193 11.02 -0.55 -9.05
N ILE A 194 11.97 -0.14 -9.88
CA ILE A 194 13.15 -0.93 -10.20
C ILE A 194 14.38 -0.25 -9.62
N ASP A 195 14.92 -0.86 -8.59
CA ASP A 195 16.12 -0.39 -7.90
C ASP A 195 17.40 -0.85 -8.63
N ASP A 196 18.45 -0.02 -8.56
CA ASP A 196 19.79 -0.27 -9.05
C ASP A 196 19.86 -0.69 -10.54
N PHE A 197 19.10 0.01 -11.38
CA PHE A 197 19.10 -0.17 -12.82
C PHE A 197 20.46 0.13 -13.44
N GLY A 198 20.98 -0.86 -14.17
CA GLY A 198 22.20 -0.74 -14.97
C GLY A 198 23.42 -1.47 -14.43
N ILE A 199 23.32 -2.13 -13.28
CA ILE A 199 24.44 -2.90 -12.71
C ILE A 199 24.62 -4.29 -13.38
N GLN A 200 23.60 -4.84 -14.04
CA GLN A 200 23.56 -6.26 -14.44
C GLN A 200 23.27 -6.49 -15.94
N ARG A 201 23.93 -5.74 -16.82
CA ARG A 201 23.60 -5.71 -18.27
C ARG A 201 24.45 -6.62 -19.15
N ASP A 202 25.36 -7.40 -18.60
CA ASP A 202 26.45 -7.97 -19.38
C ASP A 202 26.04 -9.13 -20.32
N THR A 203 24.76 -9.54 -20.33
CA THR A 203 24.27 -10.60 -21.22
C THR A 203 23.10 -10.13 -22.09
N SER A 204 23.09 -10.60 -23.34
CA SER A 204 21.98 -10.33 -24.27
C SER A 204 20.64 -10.85 -23.75
N PHE A 205 20.66 -11.96 -23.00
CA PHE A 205 19.49 -12.54 -22.35
C PHE A 205 18.89 -11.60 -21.29
N ALA A 206 19.73 -11.01 -20.44
CA ALA A 206 19.28 -10.05 -19.42
C ALA A 206 18.63 -8.82 -20.07
N LEU A 207 19.26 -8.25 -21.10
CA LEU A 207 18.73 -7.09 -21.82
C LEU A 207 17.37 -7.34 -22.48
N GLU A 208 17.15 -8.54 -23.02
CA GLU A 208 15.86 -8.93 -23.62
C GLU A 208 14.74 -8.97 -22.57
N HIS A 209 15.01 -9.55 -21.39
CA HIS A 209 14.05 -9.58 -20.29
C HIS A 209 13.76 -8.20 -19.71
N ILE A 210 14.80 -7.37 -19.52
CA ILE A 210 14.65 -5.96 -19.11
C ILE A 210 13.75 -5.24 -20.11
N PHE A 211 14.05 -5.37 -21.40
CA PHE A 211 13.27 -4.74 -22.46
C PHE A 211 11.81 -5.16 -22.39
N ASN A 212 11.52 -6.47 -22.30
CA ASN A 212 10.16 -6.98 -22.23
C ASN A 212 9.38 -6.39 -21.04
N ILE A 213 10.00 -6.30 -19.86
CA ILE A 213 9.34 -5.72 -18.68
C ILE A 213 9.01 -4.24 -18.87
N ILE A 214 10.00 -3.45 -19.31
CA ILE A 214 9.81 -2.01 -19.53
C ILE A 214 8.76 -1.76 -20.62
N ASP A 215 8.86 -2.48 -21.73
CA ASP A 215 7.96 -2.38 -22.88
C ASP A 215 6.53 -2.85 -22.53
N SER A 216 6.40 -3.89 -21.71
CA SER A 216 5.11 -4.36 -21.19
C SER A 216 4.48 -3.34 -20.22
N ARG A 217 5.29 -2.74 -19.34
CA ARG A 217 4.83 -1.70 -18.41
C ARG A 217 4.40 -0.43 -19.16
N TYR A 218 5.17 -0.04 -20.18
CA TYR A 218 4.86 1.05 -21.09
C TYR A 218 3.50 0.85 -21.77
N ARG A 219 3.26 -0.33 -22.37
CA ARG A 219 1.95 -0.67 -22.96
C ARG A 219 0.81 -0.73 -21.95
N ALA A 220 1.10 -1.08 -20.69
CA ALA A 220 0.10 -1.09 -19.64
C ALA A 220 -0.30 0.33 -19.18
N ASN A 221 0.40 1.38 -19.66
CA ASN A 221 0.20 2.78 -19.29
C ASN A 221 0.19 2.99 -17.77
N LYS A 222 1.19 2.43 -17.09
CA LYS A 222 1.35 2.55 -15.64
C LYS A 222 2.73 3.07 -15.28
N PRO A 223 2.83 3.96 -14.27
CA PRO A 223 4.08 4.63 -13.94
C PRO A 223 5.13 3.65 -13.43
N ILE A 224 6.40 4.04 -13.61
CA ILE A 224 7.57 3.31 -13.14
C ILE A 224 8.55 4.28 -12.46
N ILE A 225 9.13 3.87 -11.33
CA ILE A 225 10.29 4.56 -10.75
C ILE A 225 11.51 3.69 -10.98
N VAL A 226 12.61 4.28 -11.42
CA VAL A 226 13.89 3.59 -11.61
C VAL A 226 14.97 4.32 -10.83
N THR A 227 15.78 3.60 -10.06
CA THR A 227 17.01 4.15 -9.49
C THR A 227 18.21 3.68 -10.31
N THR A 228 19.17 4.56 -10.60
CA THR A 228 20.35 4.20 -11.40
C THR A 228 21.59 5.01 -11.03
N ASN A 229 22.76 4.38 -11.18
CA ASN A 229 24.06 5.06 -11.05
C ASN A 229 24.60 5.56 -12.39
N LEU A 230 23.87 5.35 -13.49
CA LEU A 230 24.25 5.86 -14.80
C LEU A 230 24.10 7.38 -14.83
N SER A 231 24.91 8.05 -15.64
CA SER A 231 24.69 9.47 -15.90
C SER A 231 23.50 9.66 -16.84
N ILE A 232 22.82 10.81 -16.73
CA ILE A 232 21.80 11.22 -17.72
C ILE A 232 22.38 11.23 -19.13
N SER A 233 23.64 11.68 -19.28
CA SER A 233 24.32 11.69 -20.58
C SER A 233 24.42 10.30 -21.19
N HIS A 234 24.64 9.26 -20.39
CA HIS A 234 24.66 7.88 -20.86
C HIS A 234 23.27 7.37 -21.24
N LEU A 235 22.24 7.69 -20.45
CA LEU A 235 20.85 7.33 -20.77
C LEU A 235 20.39 7.94 -22.10
N MET A 236 20.81 9.16 -22.41
CA MET A 236 20.42 9.87 -23.64
C MET A 236 21.27 9.46 -24.86
N ASN A 237 22.57 9.20 -24.66
CA ASN A 237 23.54 9.08 -25.75
C ASN A 237 24.20 7.70 -25.87
N THR A 238 23.59 6.64 -25.34
CA THR A 238 24.13 5.28 -25.52
C THR A 238 24.23 4.92 -27.01
N THR A 239 25.34 4.29 -27.39
CA THR A 239 25.61 3.80 -28.75
C THR A 239 25.07 2.39 -28.98
N ASP A 240 24.78 1.63 -27.92
CA ASP A 240 24.19 0.30 -28.02
C ASP A 240 22.70 0.41 -28.40
N LEU A 241 22.35 -0.16 -29.56
CA LEU A 241 20.98 -0.16 -30.08
C LEU A 241 19.98 -0.88 -29.15
N LYS A 242 20.40 -1.92 -28.42
CA LYS A 242 19.54 -2.65 -27.48
C LYS A 242 19.23 -1.78 -26.28
N GLU A 243 20.24 -1.16 -25.69
CA GLU A 243 20.08 -0.23 -24.58
C GLU A 243 19.26 1.00 -24.95
N LYS A 244 19.52 1.57 -26.14
CA LYS A 244 18.81 2.75 -26.65
C LYS A 244 17.30 2.55 -26.71
N ARG A 245 16.82 1.34 -27.04
CA ARG A 245 15.39 1.00 -27.07
C ARG A 245 14.76 0.94 -25.67
N ILE A 246 15.53 0.58 -24.66
CA ILE A 246 15.08 0.53 -23.26
C ILE A 246 15.04 1.95 -22.70
N TYR A 247 16.12 2.73 -22.88
CA TYR A 247 16.20 4.08 -22.32
C TYR A 247 15.24 5.05 -22.98
N SER A 248 15.00 4.93 -24.29
CA SER A 248 14.00 5.77 -24.97
C SER A 248 12.61 5.61 -24.34
N ARG A 249 12.15 4.38 -24.08
CA ARG A 249 10.88 4.13 -23.37
C ARG A 249 10.88 4.68 -21.95
N LEU A 250 11.97 4.46 -21.21
CA LEU A 250 12.10 4.98 -19.84
C LEU A 250 12.05 6.51 -19.81
N LEU A 251 12.76 7.18 -20.70
CA LEU A 251 12.79 8.65 -20.79
C LEU A 251 11.46 9.25 -21.24
N GLU A 252 10.65 8.49 -21.99
CA GLU A 252 9.29 8.91 -22.38
C GLU A 252 8.30 8.81 -21.21
N MET A 253 8.43 7.77 -20.38
CA MET A 253 7.49 7.50 -19.29
C MET A 253 7.95 8.00 -17.92
N ALA A 254 9.18 8.48 -17.77
CA ALA A 254 9.73 8.84 -16.46
C ALA A 254 10.65 10.06 -16.50
N THR A 255 10.45 10.96 -15.54
CA THR A 255 11.19 12.22 -15.45
C THR A 255 12.48 12.05 -14.63
N PRO A 256 13.65 12.46 -15.14
CA PRO A 256 14.90 12.37 -14.39
C PRO A 256 14.98 13.33 -13.19
N ILE A 257 15.43 12.81 -12.04
CA ILE A 257 15.80 13.57 -10.84
C ILE A 257 17.26 13.24 -10.51
N ILE A 258 18.12 14.27 -10.56
CA ILE A 258 19.56 14.12 -10.38
C ILE A 258 19.92 14.26 -8.91
N PHE A 259 20.57 13.24 -8.36
CA PHE A 259 21.15 13.25 -7.03
C PHE A 259 22.63 13.62 -7.07
N ASN A 260 22.97 14.71 -6.40
CA ASN A 260 24.34 15.23 -6.28
C ASN A 260 24.85 15.28 -4.83
N GLY A 261 24.05 14.79 -3.86
CA GLY A 261 24.40 14.76 -2.45
C GLY A 261 25.63 13.91 -2.10
N GLU A 262 26.01 13.95 -0.82
CA GLU A 262 27.13 13.15 -0.31
C GLU A 262 26.78 11.67 -0.24
N ASN A 263 27.80 10.81 -0.21
CA ASN A 263 27.60 9.38 -0.02
C ASN A 263 27.35 9.07 1.47
N HIS A 264 26.07 8.94 1.84
CA HIS A 264 25.64 8.65 3.21
C HIS A 264 26.22 7.33 3.74
N ARG A 265 26.54 6.35 2.87
CA ARG A 265 27.16 5.09 3.29
C ARG A 265 28.56 5.31 3.87
N ILE A 266 29.30 6.33 3.42
CA ILE A 266 30.63 6.67 3.96
C ILE A 266 30.50 7.22 5.38
N LYS A 267 29.47 8.03 5.66
CA LYS A 267 29.18 8.53 7.01
C LYS A 267 28.93 7.38 7.98
N THR A 268 28.03 6.46 7.62
CA THR A 268 27.75 5.25 8.43
C THR A 268 28.99 4.37 8.61
N MET A 269 29.83 4.22 7.58
CA MET A 269 31.10 3.48 7.72
C MET A 269 32.05 4.13 8.73
N ARG A 270 32.17 5.46 8.75
CA ARG A 270 33.02 6.18 9.73
C ARG A 270 32.51 5.99 11.15
N GLU A 271 31.20 6.09 11.36
CA GLU A 271 30.56 5.85 12.67
C GLU A 271 30.81 4.41 13.15
N LYS A 272 30.63 3.42 12.27
CA LYS A 272 30.94 2.02 12.57
C LYS A 272 32.42 1.80 12.88
N ALA A 273 33.33 2.46 12.16
CA ALA A 273 34.77 2.37 12.43
C ALA A 273 35.14 2.95 13.80
N MET A 274 34.51 4.07 14.21
CA MET A 274 34.70 4.65 15.54
C MET A 274 34.18 3.71 16.64
N ALA A 275 32.97 3.18 16.49
CA ALA A 275 32.39 2.22 17.42
C ALA A 275 33.23 0.92 17.51
N ALA A 276 33.68 0.41 16.37
CA ALA A 276 34.55 -0.77 16.31
C ALA A 276 35.89 -0.50 17.01
N ASN A 277 36.50 0.68 16.80
CA ASN A 277 37.74 1.03 17.50
C ASN A 277 37.55 1.08 19.02
N LEU A 278 36.46 1.66 19.52
CA LEU A 278 36.13 1.65 20.96
C LEU A 278 36.03 0.21 21.48
N ILE A 279 35.22 -0.64 20.83
CA ILE A 279 35.00 -2.03 21.24
C ILE A 279 36.29 -2.86 21.18
N LEU A 280 37.09 -2.70 20.13
CA LEU A 280 38.28 -3.52 19.87
C LEU A 280 39.51 -3.05 20.65
N MET A 281 39.60 -1.76 21.01
CA MET A 281 40.75 -1.18 21.70
C MET A 281 40.54 -0.99 23.20
N GLU A 282 39.30 -0.79 23.67
CA GLU A 282 38.98 -0.66 25.11
C GLU A 282 38.69 -1.99 25.80
N GLY A 283 38.80 -3.12 25.09
CA GLY A 283 38.72 -4.48 25.64
C GLY A 283 40.03 -5.01 26.26
N ARG A 284 40.80 -4.18 26.96
CA ARG A 284 41.98 -4.59 27.76
C ARG A 284 41.91 -4.06 29.19
#